data_AF-A0A843E3X4-F1
#
_entry.id   AF-A0A843E3X4-F1
#
_cell.length_a   1.000
_cell.length_b   1.000
_cell.length_c   1.000
_cell.angle_alpha   90.00
_cell.angle_beta   90.00
_cell.angle_gamma   90.00
#
_symmetry.space_group_name_H-M   'P 1'
#
loop_
_entity.id
_entity.type
_entity.pdbx_description
1 polymer ?
#
loop_
_entity_poly.entity_id
_entity_poly.type
_entity_poly.pdbx_seq_one_letter_code
_entity_poly.pdbx_strand_id
1 'polypeptide(L)'
;GAVCGDHISPVSDTTIMASAGAECELLTHVSTQIPYAMVVFGVSFVTYIVAGFAQNILIPLIVGAALLVAVLLFIKYYVYKGITAEQEAAGLQ
;
A
#
# COMPACT_ATOMS: atom_id res chain seq x y z
N GLY A 1 3.88 -5.06 -10.83
CA GLY A 1 3.29 -5.10 -12.17
C GLY A 1 2.08 -6.01 -12.19
N ALA A 2 2.28 -7.30 -12.42
CA ALA A 2 1.19 -8.29 -12.45
C ALA A 2 0.40 -8.34 -11.13
N VAL A 3 1.09 -8.54 -9.99
CA VAL A 3 0.45 -8.67 -8.67
C VAL A 3 -0.39 -7.44 -8.29
N CYS A 4 0.14 -6.22 -8.46
CA CYS A 4 -0.65 -5.02 -8.15
C CYS A 4 -1.86 -4.87 -9.10
N GLY A 5 -1.77 -5.33 -10.35
CA GLY A 5 -2.89 -5.36 -11.30
C GLY A 5 -3.99 -6.33 -10.89
N ASP A 6 -3.66 -7.49 -10.34
CA ASP A 6 -4.66 -8.45 -9.85
C ASP A 6 -5.49 -7.93 -8.68
N HIS A 7 -4.92 -7.04 -7.85
CA HIS A 7 -5.61 -6.48 -6.69
C HIS A 7 -6.48 -5.25 -7.00
N ILE A 8 -6.20 -4.53 -8.09
CA ILE A 8 -6.89 -3.28 -8.43
C ILE A 8 -7.59 -3.32 -9.80
N SER A 9 -7.51 -4.43 -10.52
CA SER A 9 -8.24 -4.59 -11.78
C SER A 9 -9.66 -5.06 -11.51
N PRO A 10 -10.70 -4.33 -11.98
CA PRO A 10 -12.08 -4.79 -11.90
C PRO A 10 -12.37 -6.02 -12.78
N VAL A 11 -11.41 -6.42 -13.62
CA VAL A 11 -11.52 -7.60 -14.49
C VAL A 11 -10.85 -8.84 -13.87
N SER A 12 -10.10 -8.69 -12.78
CA SER A 12 -9.44 -9.84 -12.14
C SER A 12 -10.45 -10.69 -11.36
N ASP A 13 -10.39 -12.01 -11.54
CA ASP A 13 -11.21 -12.99 -10.81
C ASP A 13 -11.03 -12.84 -9.29
N THR A 14 -9.83 -12.49 -8.84
CA THR A 14 -9.54 -12.27 -7.41
C THR A 14 -10.25 -11.04 -6.87
N THR A 15 -10.30 -9.93 -7.61
CA THR A 15 -11.08 -8.74 -7.25
C THR A 15 -12.58 -9.03 -7.20
N ILE A 16 -13.10 -9.79 -8.17
CA ILE A 16 -14.52 -10.18 -8.22
C ILE A 16 -14.89 -11.02 -6.99
N MET A 17 -14.09 -12.03 -6.67
CA MET A 17 -14.30 -12.88 -5.49
C MET A 17 -14.13 -12.11 -4.17
N ALA A 18 -13.12 -11.24 -4.06
CA ALA A 18 -12.88 -10.44 -2.85
C ALA A 18 -14.00 -9.44 -2.59
N SER A 19 -14.56 -8.84 -3.64
CA SER A 19 -15.70 -7.91 -3.53
C SER A 19 -16.98 -8.63 -3.13
N ALA A 20 -17.23 -9.81 -3.70
CA ALA A 20 -18.37 -10.66 -3.33
C ALA A 20 -18.27 -11.16 -1.88
N GLY A 21 -17.08 -11.59 -1.44
CA GLY A 21 -16.84 -12.02 -0.05
C GLY A 21 -16.95 -10.89 0.98
N ALA A 22 -16.73 -9.64 0.56
CA ALA A 22 -16.89 -8.44 1.38
C ALA A 22 -18.27 -7.76 1.25
N GLU A 23 -19.19 -8.35 0.46
CA GLU A 23 -20.54 -7.85 0.21
C GLU A 23 -20.58 -6.37 -0.22
N CYS A 24 -19.59 -5.96 -1.03
CA CYS A 24 -19.42 -4.58 -1.48
C CYS A 24 -19.36 -4.49 -2.99
N GLU A 25 -19.69 -3.32 -3.54
CA GLU A 25 -19.58 -3.10 -4.99
C GLU A 25 -18.12 -3.20 -5.46
N LEU A 26 -17.92 -3.90 -6.58
CA LEU A 26 -16.61 -4.18 -7.17
C LEU A 26 -15.76 -2.92 -7.38
N LEU A 27 -16.38 -1.84 -7.87
CA LEU A 27 -15.66 -0.58 -8.09
C LEU A 27 -15.29 0.12 -6.79
N THR A 28 -16.14 0.03 -5.76
CA THR A 28 -15.82 0.55 -4.42
C THR A 28 -14.68 -0.23 -3.80
N HIS A 29 -14.69 -1.56 -3.93
CA HIS A 29 -13.57 -2.41 -3.51
C HIS A 29 -12.26 -1.96 -4.18
N VAL A 30 -12.22 -1.91 -5.51
CA VAL A 30 -11.05 -1.46 -6.27
C VAL A 30 -10.59 -0.05 -5.87
N SER A 31 -11.50 0.91 -5.76
CA SER A 31 -11.18 2.30 -5.45
C SER A 31 -10.47 2.44 -4.11
N THR A 32 -10.89 1.66 -3.11
CA THR A 32 -10.22 1.64 -1.80
C THR A 32 -8.86 0.94 -1.83
N GLN A 33 -8.61 0.03 -2.79
CA GLN A 33 -7.35 -0.71 -2.91
C GLN A 33 -6.25 0.03 -3.68
N ILE A 34 -6.61 0.94 -4.61
CA ILE A 34 -5.67 1.77 -5.37
C ILE A 34 -4.60 2.46 -4.48
N PRO A 35 -4.94 3.18 -3.39
CA PRO A 35 -3.93 3.83 -2.56
C PRO A 35 -2.93 2.85 -1.94
N TYR A 36 -3.37 1.67 -1.51
CA TYR A 36 -2.48 0.64 -0.97
C TYR A 36 -1.59 0.04 -2.06
N ALA A 37 -2.15 -0.27 -3.22
CA ALA A 37 -1.41 -0.82 -4.35
C ALA A 37 -0.31 0.12 -4.85
N MET A 38 -0.55 1.44 -4.84
CA MET A 38 0.46 2.43 -5.22
C MET A 38 1.66 2.48 -4.27
N VAL A 39 1.43 2.35 -2.96
CA VAL A 39 2.51 2.26 -1.96
C VAL A 39 3.36 1.03 -2.21
N VAL A 40 2.73 -0.14 -2.37
CA VAL A 40 3.44 -1.40 -2.62
C VAL A 40 4.18 -1.37 -3.96
N PHE A 41 3.60 -0.76 -4.99
CA PHE A 41 4.25 -0.56 -6.29
C PHE A 41 5.53 0.26 -6.16
N GLY A 42 5.49 1.39 -5.45
CA GLY A 42 6.65 2.24 -5.21
C GLY A 42 7.77 1.52 -4.44
N VAL A 43 7.42 0.84 -3.35
CA VAL A 43 8.38 0.06 -2.55
C VAL A 43 9.00 -1.07 -3.38
N SER A 44 8.18 -1.78 -4.17
CA SER A 44 8.64 -2.87 -5.03
C SER A 44 9.57 -2.37 -6.13
N PHE A 45 9.27 -1.22 -6.72
CA PHE A 45 10.12 -0.60 -7.75
C PHE A 45 11.51 -0.29 -7.21
N VAL A 46 11.60 0.34 -6.03
CA VAL A 46 12.89 0.64 -5.38
C VAL A 46 13.64 -0.65 -5.02
N THR A 47 12.94 -1.63 -4.46
CA THR A 47 13.52 -2.93 -4.08
C THR A 47 14.06 -3.69 -5.29
N TYR A 48 13.40 -3.59 -6.44
CA TYR A 48 13.84 -4.24 -7.68
C TYR A 48 15.14 -3.65 -8.22
N ILE A 49 15.31 -2.33 -8.12
CA ILE A 49 16.59 -1.67 -8.45
C ILE A 49 17.69 -2.18 -7.53
N VAL A 50 17.44 -2.25 -6.21
CA VAL A 50 18.41 -2.77 -5.23
C VAL A 50 18.78 -4.23 -5.52
N ALA A 51 17.80 -5.06 -5.90
CA ALA A 51 18.04 -6.46 -6.26
C ALA A 51 19.01 -6.60 -7.44
N GLY A 52 18.93 -5.70 -8.43
CA GLY A 52 19.84 -5.67 -9.58
C GLY A 52 21.31 -5.46 -9.20
N PHE A 53 21.59 -4.69 -8.14
CA PHE A 53 22.95 -4.43 -7.68
C PHE A 53 23.46 -5.45 -6.66
N ALA A 54 22.59 -5.95 -5.79
CA ALA A 54 23.01 -6.82 -4.68
C ALA A 54 23.36 -8.25 -5.12
N GLN A 55 22.82 -8.73 -6.25
CA GLN A 55 22.98 -10.10 -6.80
C GLN A 55 22.78 -11.25 -5.79
N ASN A 56 22.20 -10.97 -4.63
CA ASN A 56 21.90 -11.90 -3.54
C ASN A 56 20.43 -11.74 -3.19
N ILE A 57 19.71 -12.83 -2.94
CA ILE A 57 18.26 -12.82 -2.71
C ILE A 57 17.87 -12.25 -1.34
N LEU A 58 18.73 -12.38 -0.32
CA LEU A 58 18.41 -12.00 1.06
C LEU A 58 18.46 -10.48 1.27
N ILE A 59 19.40 -9.80 0.61
CA ILE A 59 19.60 -8.36 0.73
C ILE A 59 18.36 -7.55 0.29
N PRO A 60 17.83 -7.70 -0.95
CA PRO A 60 16.63 -6.98 -1.38
C PRO A 60 15.40 -7.42 -0.59
N LEU A 61 15.33 -8.65 -0.09
CA LEU A 61 14.21 -9.09 0.75
C LEU A 61 14.15 -8.32 2.07
N ILE A 62 15.28 -8.25 2.79
CA ILE A 62 15.36 -7.52 4.07
C ILE A 62 15.15 -6.02 3.84
N VAL A 63 15.78 -5.45 2.80
CA VAL A 63 15.64 -4.04 2.46
C VAL A 63 14.19 -3.70 2.09
N GLY A 64 13.54 -4.52 1.25
CA GLY A 64 12.15 -4.31 0.86
C GLY A 64 11.18 -4.40 2.05
N ALA A 65 11.37 -5.38 2.95
CA ALA A 65 10.56 -5.50 4.15
C ALA A 65 10.75 -4.30 5.10
N ALA A 66 12.00 -3.88 5.33
CA ALA A 66 12.32 -2.72 6.16
C ALA A 66 11.75 -1.43 5.55
N LEU A 67 11.86 -1.26 4.23
CA LEU A 67 11.35 -0.09 3.52
C LEU A 67 9.81 -0.02 3.59
N LEU A 68 9.12 -1.15 3.42
CA LEU A 68 7.67 -1.22 3.55
C LEU A 68 7.21 -0.78 4.96
N VAL A 69 7.83 -1.34 6.00
CA VAL A 69 7.52 -0.97 7.39
C VAL A 69 7.79 0.52 7.64
N ALA A 70 8.92 1.03 7.15
CA ALA A 70 9.27 2.45 7.29
C ALA A 70 8.23 3.36 6.62
N VAL A 71 7.76 3.03 5.42
CA VAL A 71 6.72 3.80 4.72
C VAL A 71 5.39 3.75 5.45
N LEU A 72 4.99 2.59 6.00
CA LEU A 72 3.76 2.48 6.79
C LEU A 72 3.82 3.31 8.08
N LEU A 73 4.96 3.28 8.78
CA LEU A 73 5.18 4.11 9.97
C LEU A 73 5.20 5.61 9.63
N PHE A 74 5.79 5.97 8.49
CA PHE A 74 5.77 7.34 7.98
C PHE A 74 4.34 7.81 7.71
N ILE A 75 3.55 7.04 6.94
CA ILE A 75 2.14 7.37 6.68
C ILE A 75 1.37 7.52 8.00
N LYS A 76 1.52 6.56 8.92
CA LYS A 76 0.87 6.62 10.24
C LYS A 76 1.25 7.91 10.97
N TYR A 77 2.54 8.25 11.03
CA TYR A 77 3.00 9.45 11.72
C TYR A 77 2.39 10.74 11.14
N TYR A 78 2.36 10.90 9.82
CA TYR A 78 1.78 12.08 9.18
C TYR A 78 0.26 12.16 9.33
N VAL A 79 -0.45 11.04 9.24
CA VAL A 79 -1.90 10.99 9.45
C VAL A 79 -2.25 11.35 10.90
N TYR A 80 -1.55 10.77 11.88
CA TYR A 80 -1.77 11.10 13.29
C TYR A 80 -1.52 12.59 13.56
N LYS A 81 -0.42 13.13 13.03
CA LYS A 81 -0.11 14.56 13.17
C LYS A 81 -1.19 15.44 12.57
N GLY A 82 -1.75 15.07 11.41
CA GLY A 82 -2.85 15.80 10.78
C GLY A 82 -4.12 15.83 11.62
N ILE A 83 -4.51 14.66 12.16
CA ILE A 83 -5.70 14.54 13.04
C ILE A 83 -5.52 15.39 14.30
N THR A 84 -4.35 15.32 14.96
CA THR A 84 -4.09 16.12 16.16
C THR A 84 -4.13 17.62 15.88
N ALA A 85 -3.57 18.06 14.75
CA ALA A 85 -3.61 19.48 14.36
C ALA A 85 -5.04 19.97 14.08
N GLU A 86 -5.90 19.13 13.50
CA GLU A 86 -7.31 19.46 13.26
C GLU A 86 -8.12 19.55 14.57
N GLN A 87 -7.88 18.64 15.53
CA GLN A 87 -8.54 18.69 16.85
C GLN A 87 -8.12 19.93 17.65
N GLU A 88 -6.84 20.32 17.58
CA GLU A 88 -6.32 21.55 18.21
C GLU A 88 -6.93 22.80 17.56
N ALA A 89 -7.02 22.84 16.22
CA ALA A 89 -7.63 23.96 15.48
C ALA A 89 -9.15 24.07 15.70
N ALA A 90 -9.84 22.95 15.95
CA ALA A 90 -11.26 22.91 16.25
C ALA A 90 -11.61 23.32 17.70
N GLY A 91 -10.60 23.57 18.54
CA GLY A 91 -10.81 23.98 19.95
C GLY A 91 -11.48 22.91 20.82
N LEU A 92 -11.52 21.66 20.37
CA LEU A 92 -12.03 20.51 21.10
C LEU A 92 -10.89 19.92 21.95
N GLN A 93 -10.56 20.61 23.06
CA GLN A 93 -9.79 20.03 24.16
C GLN A 93 -10.72 19.44 25.22
#